data_AF-A0A8T1AHC8-F1
#
_entry.id   AF-A0A8T1AHC8-F1
#
_cell.length_a   1.000
_cell.length_b   1.000
_cell.length_c   1.000
_cell.angle_alpha   90.00
_cell.angle_beta   90.00
_cell.angle_gamma   90.00
#
_symmetry.space_group_name_H-M   'P 1'
#
loop_
_entity.id
_entity.type
_entity.pdbx_description
1 polymer ?
#
loop_
_entity_poly.entity_id
_entity_poly.type
_entity_poly.pdbx_seq_one_letter_code
_entity_poly.pdbx_strand_id
1 'polypeptide(L)' 'MAYAFHPRNAIGCSSFIDDPNDRELESISRFLTKFQDVEDVCNHMQLWDANY' A
#
# COMPACT_ATOMS: atom_id res chain seq x y z
N MET A 1 5.15 -5.68 -15.70
CA MET A 1 4.68 -5.57 -14.30
C MET A 1 5.86 -5.12 -13.45
N ALA A 2 5.79 -3.94 -12.83
CA ALA A 2 6.93 -3.33 -12.13
C ALA A 2 7.47 -4.18 -10.96
N TYR A 3 6.62 -5.04 -10.39
CA TYR A 3 6.93 -5.85 -9.21
C TYR A 3 6.91 -7.36 -9.48
N ALA A 4 7.06 -7.77 -10.75
CA ALA A 4 6.91 -9.17 -11.16
C ALA A 4 7.76 -10.16 -10.35
N PHE A 5 8.97 -9.74 -9.95
CA PHE A 5 9.92 -10.56 -9.21
C PHE A 5 9.80 -10.42 -7.68
N HIS A 6 9.06 -9.42 -7.18
CA HIS A 6 8.87 -9.15 -5.76
C HIS A 6 7.42 -8.71 -5.44
N PRO A 7 6.40 -9.51 -5.79
CA PRO A 7 5.00 -9.11 -5.61
C PRO A 7 4.61 -8.98 -4.13
N ARG A 8 5.30 -9.71 -3.24
CA ARG A 8 5.06 -9.69 -1.78
C ARG A 8 5.58 -8.41 -1.10
N ASN A 9 6.39 -7.61 -1.79
CA ASN A 9 6.93 -6.34 -1.30
C ASN A 9 6.17 -5.14 -1.87
N ALA A 10 5.16 -5.39 -2.72
CA ALA A 10 4.47 -4.34 -3.45
C ALA A 10 3.16 -3.97 -2.74
N ILE A 11 2.93 -2.66 -2.63
CA ILE A 11 1.63 -2.09 -2.35
C ILE A 11 0.99 -1.74 -3.69
N GLY A 12 -0.20 -2.26 -3.94
CA GLY A 12 -0.99 -1.85 -5.10
C GLY A 12 -1.47 -0.41 -4.90
N CYS A 13 -1.21 0.43 -5.89
CA CYS A 13 -1.72 1.80 -5.95
C CYS A 13 -2.45 1.96 -7.28
N SER A 14 -3.68 2.43 -7.23
CA SER A 14 -4.43 2.78 -8.42
C SER A 14 -3.77 3.95 -9.14
N SER A 15 -4.04 4.08 -10.43
CA SER A 15 -3.63 5.27 -11.17
C SER A 15 -4.58 6.39 -10.79
N PHE A 16 -4.05 7.52 -10.35
CA PHE A 16 -4.85 8.73 -10.12
C PHE A 16 -5.41 9.25 -11.44
N ILE A 17 -6.73 9.44 -11.51
CA ILE A 17 -7.45 9.97 -12.69
C ILE A 17 -8.33 11.15 -12.25
N ASP A 18 -7.68 12.25 -11.89
CA ASP A 18 -8.30 13.56 -11.59
C ASP A 18 -9.53 13.53 -10.66
N ASP A 19 -9.65 12.52 -9.79
CA ASP A 19 -10.73 12.43 -8.81
C ASP A 19 -10.36 13.24 -7.55
N PRO A 20 -11.03 14.38 -7.29
CA PRO A 20 -10.74 15.19 -6.10
C PRO A 20 -11.10 14.48 -4.78
N ASN A 21 -11.86 13.39 -4.84
CA ASN A 21 -12.23 12.58 -3.68
C ASN A 21 -11.29 11.39 -3.46
N ASP A 22 -10.28 11.20 -4.31
CA ASP A 22 -9.28 10.15 -4.10
C ASP A 22 -8.56 10.38 -2.76
N ARG A 23 -8.54 9.34 -1.92
CA ARG A 23 -7.84 9.30 -0.63
C ARG A 23 -6.92 8.10 -0.53
N GLU A 24 -6.56 7.45 -1.63
CA GLU A 24 -5.75 6.22 -1.62
C GLU A 24 -4.39 6.46 -0.96
N LEU A 25 -3.75 7.61 -1.23
CA LEU A 25 -2.49 7.97 -0.58
C LEU A 25 -2.63 8.17 0.94
N GLU A 26 -3.82 8.57 1.43
CA GLU A 26 -4.09 8.66 2.86
C GLU A 26 -4.17 7.27 3.50
N SER A 27 -4.85 6.33 2.82
CA SER A 27 -4.89 4.92 3.24
C SER A 27 -3.50 4.29 3.25
N ILE A 28 -2.70 4.53 2.20
CA ILE A 28 -1.29 4.07 2.14
C ILE A 28 -0.50 4.65 3.32
N SER A 29 -0.66 5.94 3.61
CA SER A 29 0.02 6.60 4.73
C SER A 29 -0.32 5.96 6.08
N ARG A 30 -1.61 5.69 6.35
CA ARG A 30 -2.05 5.00 7.58
C ARG A 30 -1.46 3.61 7.69
N PHE A 31 -1.47 2.86 6.59
CA PHE A 31 -0.92 1.51 6.55
C PHE A 31 0.59 1.49 6.85
N LEU A 32 1.35 2.35 6.16
CA LEU A 32 2.80 2.45 6.35
C LEU A 32 3.16 2.89 7.77
N THR A 33 2.46 3.88 8.31
CA THR A 33 2.69 4.37 9.68
C THR A 33 2.47 3.27 10.72
N LYS A 34 1.45 2.43 10.53
CA LYS A 34 1.14 1.34 11.47
C LYS A 34 2.18 0.22 11.49
N PHE A 35 2.86 -0.03 10.37
CA PHE A 35 3.86 -1.11 10.24
C PHE A 35 5.29 -0.60 10.02
N GLN A 36 5.59 0.66 10.37
CA GLN A 36 6.90 1.27 10.13
C GLN A 36 8.04 0.62 10.94
N ASP A 37 7.74 0.05 12.11
CA ASP A 37 8.73 -0.47 13.09
C ASP A 37 8.71 -2.01 13.21
N VAL A 38 8.27 -2.71 12.17
CA VAL A 38 8.23 -4.19 12.16
C VAL A 38 9.48 -4.78 11.52
N GLU A 39 9.89 -5.97 11.97
CA GLU A 39 11.08 -6.65 11.45
C GLU A 39 10.95 -7.06 9.98
N ASP A 40 9.77 -7.58 9.58
CA ASP A 40 9.48 -7.97 8.20
C ASP A 40 8.09 -7.51 7.78
N VAL A 41 8.07 -6.47 6.94
CA VAL A 41 6.85 -5.89 6.36
C VAL A 41 6.07 -6.89 5.50
N CYS A 42 6.72 -7.89 4.91
CA CYS A 42 6.06 -8.89 4.05
C CYS A 42 5.05 -9.74 4.82
N ASN A 43 5.17 -9.82 6.15
CA ASN A 43 4.22 -10.50 7.03
C ASN A 43 2.98 -9.66 7.34
N HIS A 44 2.93 -8.41 6.89
CA HIS A 44 1.82 -7.49 7.08
C HIS A 44 1.19 -7.04 5.75
N MET A 45 1.86 -7.25 4.62
CA MET A 45 1.38 -6.84 3.30
C MET A 45 0.02 -7.43 2.90
N GLN A 46 -0.34 -8.62 3.40
CA GLN A 46 -1.68 -9.19 3.14
C GLN A 46 -2.83 -8.43 3.83
N LEU A 47 -2.52 -7.48 4.73
CA LEU A 47 -3.51 -6.62 5.39
C LEU A 47 -3.80 -5.34 4.60
N TRP A 48 -3.04 -5.06 3.53
CA TRP A 48 -3.24 -3.89 2.70
C TRP A 48 -4.59 -3.95 1.96
N ASP A 49 -5.32 -2.84 1.99
CA ASP A 49 -6.50 -2.55 1.16
C ASP A 49 -6.56 -1.05 0.84
N ALA A 50 -7.17 -0.68 -0.28
CA ALA A 50 -7.29 0.73 -0.66
C ALA A 50 -8.08 1.58 0.36
N ASN A 51 -8.86 0.96 1.24
CA ASN A 51 -9.63 1.62 2.30
C ASN A 51 -9.02 1.46 3.72
N TYR A 52 -7.75 1.02 3.82
CA TYR A 52 -7.06 0.81 5.10
C TYR A 52 -6.96 2.07 5.96
#